data_AF-A0A1M6QUH3-F1
#
_entry.id   AF-A0A1M6QUH3-F1
#
_cell.length_a   1.000
_cell.length_b   1.000
_cell.length_c   1.000
_cell.angle_alpha   90.00
_cell.angle_beta   90.00
_cell.angle_gamma   90.00
#
_symmetry.space_group_name_H-M   'P 1'
#
loop_
_entity.id
_entity.type
_entity.pdbx_description
1 polymer ?
#
loop_
_entity_poly.entity_id
_entity_poly.type
_entity_poly.pdbx_seq_one_letter_code
_entity_poly.pdbx_strand_id
1 'polypeptide(L)'
;MLQQVELYSALGRAEQNELFVKLEKAYAMLPESTCASCATCCKWGSPPAFFIEYLNMYKYVRDNMKDSWQELLKKATEYYYLELVDTEQTCPFLGQDNKCSIYQVRPFSCRAYGLLSKEDFEIGDRGLKHLAKKFKEEYDITIPEEIVNYDLAWCDKVISPQGYQDKSSMAGLAAQIGTLDYSFFPQELVDQEGTLLPYPVHLCNTVLGSGARSRKIKVMKQFTDAREKELLNGFIEKATLFQF
;
A
#
# COMPACT_ATOMS: atom_id res chain seq x y z
N MET A 1 -0.08 -4.44 -18.30
CA MET A 1 -0.66 -5.15 -17.14
C MET A 1 0.49 -5.85 -16.45
N LEU A 2 0.72 -5.59 -15.17
CA LEU A 2 1.61 -6.44 -14.39
C LEU A 2 1.00 -7.84 -14.44
N GLN A 3 1.53 -8.71 -15.31
CA GLN A 3 1.36 -10.14 -15.15
C GLN A 3 1.79 -10.47 -13.72
N GLN A 4 1.35 -11.60 -13.18
CA GLN A 4 1.96 -12.11 -11.96
C GLN A 4 3.46 -12.20 -12.24
N VAL A 5 4.21 -11.17 -11.85
CA VAL A 5 5.65 -11.23 -11.84
C VAL A 5 5.90 -12.44 -10.98
N GLU A 6 6.59 -13.43 -11.52
CA GLU A 6 6.95 -14.60 -10.75
C GLU A 6 7.70 -14.08 -9.53
N LEU A 7 6.98 -14.05 -8.40
CA LEU A 7 7.39 -13.29 -7.23
C LEU A 7 8.77 -13.72 -6.78
N TYR A 8 9.02 -15.03 -6.83
CA TYR A 8 10.31 -15.64 -6.53
C TYR A 8 11.40 -15.30 -7.55
N SER A 9 11.09 -15.20 -8.83
CA SER A 9 12.03 -14.74 -9.85
C SER A 9 12.39 -13.28 -9.64
N ALA A 10 11.44 -12.43 -9.24
CA ALA A 10 11.72 -11.04 -8.87
C ALA A 10 12.52 -10.92 -7.57
N LEU A 11 12.20 -11.72 -6.55
CA LEU A 11 12.99 -11.80 -5.32
C LEU A 11 14.44 -12.21 -5.64
N GLY A 12 14.63 -13.25 -6.44
CA GLY A 12 15.96 -13.71 -6.87
C GLY A 12 16.72 -12.63 -7.65
N ARG A 13 16.05 -11.92 -8.57
CA ARG A 13 16.63 -10.77 -9.29
C ARG A 13 17.00 -9.62 -8.35
N ALA A 14 16.17 -9.34 -7.35
CA ALA A 14 16.43 -8.30 -6.35
C ALA A 14 17.68 -8.61 -5.52
N GLU A 15 17.85 -9.87 -5.12
CA GLU A 15 19.04 -10.34 -4.39
C GLU A 15 20.29 -10.28 -5.27
N GLN A 16 20.23 -10.80 -6.49
CA GLN A 16 21.36 -10.82 -7.43
C GLN A 16 21.88 -9.42 -7.77
N ASN A 17 21.00 -8.42 -7.84
CA ASN A 17 21.36 -7.04 -8.18
C ASN A 17 21.54 -6.13 -6.95
N GLU A 18 21.59 -6.72 -5.75
CA GLU A 18 21.73 -6.03 -4.46
C GLU A 18 20.70 -4.91 -4.24
N LEU A 19 19.49 -5.06 -4.78
CA LEU A 19 18.47 -4.02 -4.75
C LEU A 19 17.98 -3.73 -3.32
N PHE A 20 17.91 -4.75 -2.46
CA PHE A 20 17.60 -4.56 -1.04
C PHE A 20 18.68 -3.74 -0.33
N VAL A 21 19.96 -3.93 -0.67
CA VAL A 21 21.06 -3.14 -0.10
C VAL A 21 20.95 -1.68 -0.55
N LYS A 22 20.60 -1.45 -1.83
CA LYS A 22 20.36 -0.09 -2.35
C LYS A 22 19.15 0.57 -1.68
N LEU A 23 18.08 -0.19 -1.45
CA LEU A 23 16.89 0.27 -0.74
C LEU A 23 17.22 0.69 0.70
N GLU A 24 17.93 -0.15 1.45
CA GLU A 24 18.34 0.18 2.82
C GLU A 24 19.27 1.41 2.87
N LYS A 25 20.17 1.56 1.89
CA LYS A 25 20.99 2.78 1.75
C LYS A 25 20.15 4.03 1.52
N ALA A 26 19.09 3.95 0.72
CA ALA A 26 18.18 5.08 0.51
C ALA A 26 17.37 5.39 1.78
N TYR A 27 16.89 4.36 2.49
CA TYR A 27 16.23 4.56 3.78
C TYR A 27 17.14 5.18 4.85
N ALA A 28 18.42 4.83 4.86
CA ALA A 28 19.39 5.40 5.80
C ALA A 28 19.66 6.90 5.58
N MET A 29 19.23 7.48 4.46
CA MET A 29 19.29 8.93 4.24
C MET A 29 18.14 9.69 4.91
N LEU A 30 17.08 8.99 5.35
CA LEU A 30 16.04 9.60 6.15
C LEU A 30 16.56 9.87 7.58
N PRO A 31 16.13 10.97 8.21
CA PRO A 31 16.47 11.22 9.59
C PRO A 31 15.90 10.13 10.51
N GLU A 32 16.61 9.86 11.60
CA GLU A 32 16.10 8.99 12.65
C GLU A 32 14.83 9.62 13.23
N SER A 33 13.78 8.82 13.40
CA SER A 33 12.52 9.32 13.94
C SER A 33 11.84 8.31 14.85
N THR A 34 11.15 8.84 15.85
CA THR A 34 10.35 8.07 16.80
C THR A 34 8.87 8.41 16.61
N CYS A 35 8.04 7.39 16.38
CA CYS A 35 6.60 7.53 16.26
C CYS A 35 5.90 7.14 17.57
N ALA A 36 4.99 7.99 18.04
CA ALA A 36 4.18 7.69 19.24
C ALA A 36 3.10 6.61 19.04
N SER A 37 3.06 5.94 17.87
CA SER A 37 2.12 4.85 17.55
C SER A 37 0.64 5.25 17.67
N CYS A 38 0.29 6.46 17.23
CA CYS A 38 -1.10 6.96 17.27
C CYS A 38 -2.04 6.34 16.21
N ALA A 39 -1.49 5.55 15.28
CA ALA A 39 -2.18 4.92 14.16
C ALA A 39 -2.91 5.87 13.17
N THR A 40 -2.70 7.19 13.22
CA THR A 40 -3.35 8.14 12.29
C THR A 40 -3.14 7.74 10.83
N CYS A 41 -1.91 7.46 10.42
CA CYS A 41 -1.61 7.04 9.04
C CYS A 41 -2.15 5.63 8.72
N CYS A 42 -2.09 4.69 9.67
CA CYS A 42 -2.56 3.33 9.44
C CYS A 42 -4.08 3.23 9.36
N LYS A 43 -4.81 4.10 10.05
CA LYS A 43 -6.28 4.21 9.97
C LYS A 43 -6.73 4.88 8.67
N TRP A 44 -5.88 5.71 8.08
CA TRP A 44 -6.18 6.31 6.78
C TRP A 44 -6.21 5.30 5.64
N GLY A 45 -5.37 4.27 5.72
CA GLY A 45 -5.34 3.18 4.76
C GLY A 45 -3.94 2.62 4.57
N SER A 46 -3.78 1.68 3.63
CA SER A 46 -2.48 1.23 3.18
C SER A 46 -1.89 2.25 2.19
N PRO A 47 -0.78 2.92 2.53
CA PRO A 47 -0.16 3.86 1.61
C PRO A 47 0.53 3.13 0.44
N PRO A 48 0.84 3.85 -0.65
CA PRO A 48 1.53 3.28 -1.78
C PRO A 48 2.97 2.85 -1.43
N ALA A 49 3.44 1.82 -2.12
CA ALA A 49 4.80 1.29 -2.04
C ALA A 49 5.34 1.05 -3.45
N PHE A 50 6.63 1.33 -3.66
CA PHE A 50 7.32 0.91 -4.88
C PHE A 50 7.40 -0.63 -4.92
N PHE A 51 7.60 -1.20 -6.10
CA PHE A 51 7.61 -2.65 -6.23
C PHE A 51 8.78 -3.30 -5.47
N ILE A 52 9.96 -2.68 -5.47
CA ILE A 52 11.09 -3.15 -4.65
C ILE A 52 10.75 -3.16 -3.14
N GLU A 53 9.96 -2.20 -2.68
CA GLU A 53 9.51 -2.14 -1.28
C GLU A 53 8.49 -3.22 -0.99
N TYR A 54 7.55 -3.47 -1.92
CA TYR A 54 6.65 -4.61 -1.86
C TYR A 54 7.41 -5.94 -1.73
N LEU A 55 8.46 -6.15 -2.53
CA LEU A 55 9.31 -7.34 -2.43
C LEU A 55 9.95 -7.46 -1.04
N ASN A 56 10.44 -6.35 -0.48
CA ASN A 56 11.05 -6.32 0.86
C ASN A 56 10.02 -6.66 1.95
N MET A 57 8.83 -6.04 1.88
CA MET A 57 7.71 -6.31 2.78
C MET A 57 7.25 -7.77 2.68
N TYR A 58 7.09 -8.29 1.46
CA TYR A 58 6.68 -9.68 1.23
C TYR A 58 7.70 -10.66 1.80
N LYS A 59 8.99 -10.45 1.53
CA LYS A 59 10.08 -11.26 2.08
C LYS A 59 10.02 -11.32 3.62
N TYR A 60 9.82 -10.16 4.26
CA TYR A 60 9.69 -10.10 5.71
C TYR A 60 8.48 -10.88 6.23
N VAL A 61 7.31 -10.71 5.61
CA VAL A 61 6.07 -11.44 5.97
C VAL A 61 6.27 -12.95 5.81
N ARG A 62 6.85 -13.38 4.69
CA ARG A 62 7.17 -14.78 4.39
C ARG A 62 8.04 -15.41 5.48
N ASP A 63 9.07 -14.68 5.90
CA ASP A 63 10.09 -15.21 6.79
C ASP A 63 9.69 -15.11 8.28
N ASN A 64 8.87 -14.13 8.67
CA ASN A 64 8.61 -13.80 10.07
C ASN A 64 7.14 -13.87 10.52
N MET A 65 6.17 -13.96 9.60
CA MET A 65 4.74 -13.84 9.91
C MET A 65 3.91 -15.05 9.48
N LYS A 66 4.50 -16.25 9.47
CA LYS A 66 3.82 -17.50 9.06
C LYS A 66 2.50 -17.73 9.79
N ASP A 67 2.49 -17.54 11.10
CA ASP A 67 1.31 -17.79 11.94
C ASP A 67 0.17 -16.79 11.68
N SER A 68 0.50 -15.59 11.20
CA SER A 68 -0.47 -14.52 10.89
C SER A 68 -0.77 -14.40 9.40
N TRP A 69 -0.23 -15.30 8.56
CA TRP A 69 -0.29 -15.17 7.10
C TRP A 69 -1.72 -15.22 6.56
N GLN A 70 -2.51 -16.19 7.02
CA GLN A 70 -3.90 -16.34 6.59
C GLN A 70 -4.75 -15.12 6.98
N GLU A 71 -4.57 -14.60 8.19
CA GLU A 71 -5.28 -13.39 8.64
C GLU A 71 -4.85 -12.15 7.84
N LEU A 72 -3.56 -12.02 7.53
CA LEU A 72 -3.07 -10.94 6.66
C LEU A 72 -3.67 -11.04 5.25
N LEU A 73 -3.73 -12.24 4.66
CA LEU A 73 -4.35 -12.47 3.36
C LEU A 73 -5.82 -12.07 3.35
N LYS A 74 -6.56 -12.43 4.41
CA LYS A 74 -7.96 -12.03 4.59
C LYS A 74 -8.09 -10.50 4.62
N LYS A 75 -7.35 -9.82 5.51
CA LYS A 75 -7.39 -8.35 5.65
C LYS A 75 -6.97 -7.63 4.37
N ALA A 76 -5.91 -8.09 3.71
CA ALA A 76 -5.43 -7.49 2.47
C ALA A 76 -6.40 -7.71 1.31
N THR A 77 -7.04 -8.88 1.22
CA THR A 77 -8.07 -9.16 0.22
C THR A 77 -9.30 -8.30 0.46
N GLU A 78 -9.77 -8.20 1.70
CA GLU A 78 -10.89 -7.33 2.07
C GLU A 78 -10.59 -5.87 1.71
N TYR A 79 -9.44 -5.35 2.14
CA TYR A 79 -8.98 -4.00 1.80
C TYR A 79 -8.96 -3.80 0.28
N TYR A 80 -8.38 -4.73 -0.48
CA TYR A 80 -8.29 -4.61 -1.94
C TYR A 80 -9.65 -4.50 -2.64
N TYR A 81 -10.71 -5.09 -2.08
CA TYR A 81 -12.03 -5.06 -2.70
C TYR A 81 -12.93 -3.93 -2.19
N LEU A 82 -12.73 -3.47 -0.96
CA LEU A 82 -13.66 -2.59 -0.26
C LEU A 82 -13.11 -1.20 0.08
N GLU A 83 -11.84 -0.89 -0.20
CA GLU A 83 -11.20 0.40 0.10
C GLU A 83 -11.90 1.64 -0.46
N LEU A 84 -12.75 1.48 -1.47
CA LEU A 84 -13.54 2.57 -2.07
C LEU A 84 -15.01 2.57 -1.66
N VAL A 85 -15.51 1.59 -0.90
CA VAL A 85 -16.95 1.46 -0.58
C VAL A 85 -17.23 1.16 0.90
N ASP A 86 -16.19 0.85 1.68
CA ASP A 86 -16.26 0.58 3.11
C ASP A 86 -15.36 1.56 3.87
N THR A 87 -15.96 2.35 4.76
CA THR A 87 -15.27 3.38 5.55
C THR A 87 -14.44 2.80 6.69
N GLU A 88 -14.65 1.53 7.04
CA GLU A 88 -13.97 0.86 8.14
C GLU A 88 -12.61 0.27 7.74
N GLN A 89 -12.23 0.40 6.46
CA GLN A 89 -10.99 -0.17 5.95
C GLN A 89 -9.77 0.57 6.50
N THR A 90 -8.84 -0.20 7.06
CA THR A 90 -7.57 0.30 7.61
C THR A 90 -6.41 -0.51 7.04
N CYS A 91 -5.18 -0.04 7.24
CA CYS A 91 -3.99 -0.77 6.81
C CYS A 91 -3.99 -2.21 7.37
N PRO A 92 -3.83 -3.26 6.54
CA PRO A 92 -3.86 -4.66 7.00
C PRO A 92 -2.80 -5.01 8.06
N PHE A 93 -1.74 -4.21 8.15
CA PHE A 93 -0.66 -4.37 9.13
C PHE A 93 -0.92 -3.68 10.47
N LEU A 94 -2.06 -2.97 10.62
CA LEU A 94 -2.46 -2.35 11.88
C LEU A 94 -2.88 -3.43 12.88
N GLY A 95 -2.12 -3.53 13.97
CA GLY A 95 -2.43 -4.34 15.14
C GLY A 95 -3.46 -3.68 16.05
N GLN A 96 -4.05 -4.48 16.96
CA GLN A 96 -5.03 -4.00 17.94
C GLN A 96 -4.43 -3.00 18.95
N ASP A 97 -3.11 -3.03 19.13
CA ASP A 97 -2.34 -2.12 19.99
C ASP A 97 -1.91 -0.82 19.28
N ASN A 98 -2.50 -0.51 18.12
CA ASN A 98 -2.14 0.59 17.23
C ASN A 98 -0.70 0.53 16.66
N LYS A 99 -0.03 -0.63 16.75
CA LYS A 99 1.30 -0.81 16.17
C LYS A 99 1.24 -1.47 14.80
N CYS A 100 2.23 -1.15 13.97
CA CYS A 100 2.41 -1.77 12.66
C CYS A 100 3.21 -3.06 12.81
N SER A 101 2.67 -4.18 12.33
CA SER A 101 3.32 -5.50 12.40
C SER A 101 4.57 -5.65 11.52
N ILE A 102 4.80 -4.70 10.60
CA ILE A 102 5.95 -4.68 9.69
C ILE A 102 6.77 -3.38 9.83
N TYR A 103 6.78 -2.77 11.02
CA TYR A 103 7.33 -1.43 11.22
C TYR A 103 8.76 -1.25 10.67
N GLN A 104 9.63 -2.27 10.77
CA GLN A 104 11.02 -2.21 10.26
C GLN A 104 11.15 -2.22 8.73
N VAL A 105 10.17 -2.76 8.00
CA VAL A 105 10.18 -2.89 6.53
C VAL A 105 9.07 -2.05 5.89
N ARG A 106 8.53 -1.07 6.61
CA ARG A 106 7.51 -0.16 6.10
C ARG A 106 8.03 0.60 4.85
N PRO A 107 7.16 0.93 3.88
CA PRO A 107 7.56 1.63 2.67
C PRO A 107 7.92 3.10 2.96
N PHE A 108 8.54 3.76 1.99
CA PHE A 108 9.02 5.13 2.06
C PHE A 108 7.91 6.10 2.44
N SER A 109 6.70 5.93 1.88
CA SER A 109 5.51 6.70 2.22
C SER A 109 5.20 6.67 3.72
N CYS A 110 5.35 5.52 4.38
CA CYS A 110 5.21 5.40 5.83
C CYS A 110 6.39 5.98 6.61
N ARG A 111 7.62 5.89 6.08
CA ARG A 111 8.83 6.40 6.75
C ARG A 111 8.91 7.92 6.73
N ALA A 112 8.50 8.52 5.61
CA ALA A 112 8.52 9.96 5.39
C ALA A 112 7.37 10.69 6.10
N TYR A 113 6.28 9.98 6.42
CA TYR A 113 5.13 10.59 7.08
C TYR A 113 5.48 11.14 8.46
N GLY A 114 5.16 12.42 8.69
CA GLY A 114 5.50 13.17 9.90
C GLY A 114 6.90 13.78 9.91
N LEU A 115 7.69 13.63 8.83
CA LEU A 115 8.98 14.29 8.67
C LEU A 115 8.91 15.64 7.96
N LEU A 116 7.80 15.96 7.30
CA LEU A 116 7.57 17.28 6.69
C LEU A 116 6.93 18.23 7.70
N SER A 117 7.24 19.52 7.56
CA SER A 117 6.54 20.60 8.26
C SER A 117 5.04 20.59 7.93
N LYS A 118 4.22 21.24 8.74
CA LYS A 118 2.78 21.33 8.46
C LYS A 118 2.50 22.13 7.19
N GLU A 119 3.36 23.11 6.90
CA GLU A 119 3.31 23.98 5.74
C GLU A 119 3.66 23.22 4.45
N ASP A 120 4.64 22.32 4.52
CA ASP A 120 5.07 21.50 3.37
C ASP A 120 4.27 20.22 3.19
N PHE A 121 3.52 19.82 4.23
CA PHE A 121 2.65 18.65 4.17
C PHE A 121 1.41 18.93 3.34
N GLU A 122 1.46 18.48 2.09
CA GLU A 122 0.33 18.47 1.19
C GLU A 122 -0.06 17.02 0.90
N ILE A 123 -1.37 16.77 0.93
CA ILE A 123 -1.93 15.57 0.34
C ILE A 123 -2.22 15.95 -1.11
N GLY A 124 -1.60 15.27 -2.07
CA GLY A 124 -1.92 15.46 -3.48
C GLY A 124 -3.39 15.16 -3.77
N ASP A 125 -3.93 15.72 -4.86
CA ASP A 125 -5.28 15.37 -5.31
C ASP A 125 -5.33 13.87 -5.64
N ARG A 126 -6.07 13.11 -4.83
CA ARG A 126 -6.24 11.66 -5.02
C ARG A 126 -7.14 11.33 -6.22
N GLY A 127 -7.70 12.34 -6.90
CA GLY A 127 -8.61 12.17 -8.02
C GLY A 127 -9.91 11.46 -7.64
N LEU A 128 -10.19 11.29 -6.33
CA LEU A 128 -11.31 10.48 -5.83
C LEU A 128 -12.66 11.09 -6.22
N LYS A 129 -12.74 12.42 -6.39
CA LYS A 129 -13.96 13.08 -6.88
C LYS A 129 -14.28 12.67 -8.32
N HIS A 130 -13.28 12.67 -9.19
CA HIS A 130 -13.45 12.22 -10.57
C HIS A 130 -13.73 10.71 -10.64
N LEU A 131 -13.02 9.92 -9.81
CA LEU A 131 -13.23 8.48 -9.69
C LEU A 131 -14.65 8.15 -9.23
N ALA A 132 -15.15 8.82 -8.19
CA ALA A 132 -16.51 8.63 -7.66
C ALA A 132 -17.57 8.95 -8.71
N LYS A 133 -17.39 10.04 -9.47
CA LYS A 133 -18.27 10.37 -10.60
C LYS A 133 -18.30 9.24 -11.63
N LYS A 134 -17.12 8.77 -12.06
CA LYS A 134 -17.01 7.68 -13.03
C LYS A 134 -17.66 6.38 -12.51
N PHE A 135 -17.45 6.03 -11.25
CA PHE A 135 -18.04 4.83 -10.64
C PHE A 135 -19.56 4.89 -10.58
N LYS A 136 -20.12 6.07 -10.32
CA LYS A 136 -21.56 6.27 -10.33
C LYS A 136 -22.14 6.17 -11.73
N GLU A 137 -21.50 6.78 -12.73
CA GLU A 137 -21.96 6.82 -14.13
C GLU A 137 -21.83 5.45 -14.83
N GLU A 138 -20.72 4.74 -14.64
CA GLU A 138 -20.44 3.49 -15.37
C GLU A 138 -20.98 2.23 -14.68
N TYR A 139 -21.05 2.21 -13.34
CA TYR A 139 -21.32 0.99 -12.58
C TYR A 139 -22.44 1.12 -11.54
N ASP A 140 -23.07 2.30 -11.42
CA ASP A 140 -24.05 2.60 -10.37
C ASP A 140 -23.53 2.28 -8.96
N ILE A 141 -22.25 2.57 -8.71
CA ILE A 141 -21.62 2.44 -7.39
C ILE A 141 -21.42 3.83 -6.80
N THR A 142 -22.00 4.07 -5.63
CA THR A 142 -21.78 5.30 -4.86
C THR A 142 -20.62 5.10 -3.90
N ILE A 143 -19.52 5.80 -4.13
CA ILE A 143 -18.40 5.90 -3.17
C ILE A 143 -18.84 6.84 -2.04
N PRO A 144 -18.74 6.44 -0.75
CA PRO A 144 -19.08 7.28 0.38
C PRO A 144 -18.32 8.61 0.39
N GLU A 145 -18.99 9.71 0.77
CA GLU A 145 -18.37 11.05 0.82
C GLU A 145 -17.24 11.11 1.83
N GLU A 146 -17.34 10.31 2.89
CA GLU A 146 -16.28 10.12 3.88
C GLU A 146 -15.01 9.67 3.16
N ILE A 147 -15.07 8.67 2.27
CA ILE A 147 -13.88 8.21 1.53
C ILE A 147 -13.38 9.28 0.56
N VAL A 148 -14.29 9.92 -0.18
CA VAL A 148 -13.94 10.94 -1.19
C VAL A 148 -13.24 12.14 -0.56
N ASN A 149 -13.69 12.57 0.62
CA ASN A 149 -13.21 13.78 1.30
C ASN A 149 -12.26 13.47 2.48
N TYR A 150 -11.86 12.21 2.68
CA TYR A 150 -11.02 11.84 3.83
C TYR A 150 -9.54 12.20 3.65
N ASP A 151 -9.19 13.39 4.11
CA ASP A 151 -7.80 13.85 4.11
C ASP A 151 -6.99 13.25 5.27
N LEU A 152 -5.83 12.70 4.94
CA LEU A 152 -4.81 12.27 5.90
C LEU A 152 -4.32 13.46 6.72
N ALA A 153 -4.72 13.55 7.97
CA ALA A 153 -4.23 14.60 8.86
C ALA A 153 -2.69 14.63 8.93
N TRP A 154 -2.10 15.82 9.04
CA TRP A 154 -0.69 15.96 9.41
C TRP A 154 -0.43 15.40 10.82
N CYS A 155 0.78 14.91 11.08
CA CYS A 155 1.14 14.26 12.34
C CYS A 155 2.29 14.98 13.04
N ASP A 156 2.03 15.55 14.22
CA ASP A 156 2.99 16.15 15.14
C ASP A 156 3.65 15.15 16.10
N LYS A 157 3.26 13.87 16.02
CA LYS A 157 3.70 12.80 16.95
C LYS A 157 4.86 11.97 16.43
N VAL A 158 5.49 12.42 15.34
CA VAL A 158 6.74 11.88 14.82
C VAL A 158 7.83 12.89 15.15
N ILE A 159 8.81 12.45 15.94
CA ILE A 159 9.87 13.32 16.43
C ILE A 159 11.20 12.85 15.83
N SER A 160 11.92 13.77 15.21
CA SER A 160 13.25 13.59 14.64
C SER A 160 14.23 14.56 15.32
N PRO A 161 15.38 14.09 15.85
CA PRO A 161 16.43 14.97 16.35
C PRO A 161 16.96 15.96 15.29
N GLN A 162 16.88 15.59 14.01
CA GLN A 162 17.29 16.40 12.86
C GLN A 162 16.20 17.36 12.39
N GLY A 163 15.04 17.40 13.07
CA GLY A 163 13.92 18.28 12.73
C GLY A 163 13.16 17.86 11.47
N TYR A 164 12.35 18.77 10.95
CA TYR A 164 11.60 18.57 9.71
C TYR A 164 12.52 18.62 8.49
N GLN A 165 12.16 17.85 7.47
CA GLN A 165 12.89 17.72 6.23
C GLN A 165 12.24 18.56 5.14
N ASP A 166 13.04 18.97 4.16
CA ASP A 166 12.54 19.70 3.01
C ASP A 166 11.86 18.78 1.99
N LYS A 167 10.84 19.30 1.33
CA LYS A 167 10.04 18.57 0.34
C LYS A 167 10.88 18.06 -0.84
N SER A 168 11.88 18.83 -1.29
CA SER A 168 12.73 18.47 -2.42
C SER A 168 13.63 17.26 -2.13
N SER A 169 14.20 17.19 -0.93
CA SER A 169 15.01 16.05 -0.49
C SER A 169 14.15 14.80 -0.39
N MET A 170 12.93 14.90 0.17
CA MET A 170 12.01 13.75 0.25
C MET A 170 11.59 13.26 -1.14
N ALA A 171 11.31 14.18 -2.06
CA ALA A 171 11.01 13.83 -3.45
C ALA A 171 12.22 13.18 -4.17
N GLY A 172 13.43 13.70 -3.94
CA GLY A 172 14.66 13.12 -4.47
C GLY A 172 14.91 11.69 -4.00
N LEU A 173 14.67 11.41 -2.71
CA LEU A 173 14.76 10.06 -2.16
C LEU A 173 13.68 9.13 -2.72
N ALA A 174 12.44 9.61 -2.85
CA ALA A 174 11.36 8.85 -3.46
C ALA A 174 11.71 8.45 -4.91
N ALA A 175 12.22 9.41 -5.71
CA ALA A 175 12.66 9.15 -7.07
C ALA A 175 13.82 8.15 -7.12
N GLN A 176 14.80 8.27 -6.22
CA GLN A 176 15.91 7.31 -6.12
C GLN A 176 15.41 5.89 -5.85
N ILE A 177 14.46 5.72 -4.93
CA ILE A 177 13.87 4.41 -4.63
C ILE A 177 13.07 3.91 -5.84
N GLY A 178 12.28 4.78 -6.48
CA GLY A 178 11.52 4.45 -7.68
C GLY A 178 12.40 3.91 -8.82
N THR A 179 13.61 4.42 -9.00
CA THR A 179 14.53 3.92 -10.05
C THR A 179 14.94 2.45 -9.88
N LEU A 180 14.82 1.89 -8.67
CA LEU A 180 15.09 0.47 -8.43
C LEU A 180 14.06 -0.43 -9.16
N ASP A 181 12.85 0.08 -9.41
CA ASP A 181 11.79 -0.64 -10.11
C ASP A 181 12.11 -0.85 -11.61
N TYR A 182 13.04 -0.09 -12.19
CA TYR A 182 13.51 -0.29 -13.59
C TYR A 182 14.11 -1.69 -13.82
N SER A 183 14.51 -2.38 -12.75
CA SER A 183 14.99 -3.77 -12.84
C SER A 183 13.88 -4.77 -13.17
N PHE A 184 12.61 -4.38 -13.00
CA PHE A 184 11.44 -5.24 -13.14
C PHE A 184 10.49 -4.77 -14.23
N PHE A 185 10.44 -3.46 -14.48
CA PHE A 185 9.45 -2.85 -15.37
C PHE A 185 10.08 -1.89 -16.37
N PRO A 186 9.41 -1.65 -17.52
CA PRO A 186 9.82 -0.60 -18.44
C PRO A 186 9.89 0.76 -17.75
N GLN A 187 10.92 1.54 -18.06
CA GLN A 187 11.13 2.85 -17.47
C GLN A 187 9.91 3.78 -17.60
N GLU A 188 9.27 3.81 -18.77
CA GLU A 188 8.06 4.62 -19.00
C GLU A 188 6.94 4.32 -17.99
N LEU A 189 6.75 3.04 -17.62
CA LEU A 189 5.72 2.65 -16.65
C LEU A 189 6.06 3.14 -15.24
N VAL A 190 7.34 3.08 -14.87
CA VAL A 190 7.82 3.52 -13.56
C VAL A 190 7.79 5.04 -13.45
N ASP A 191 8.20 5.75 -14.50
CA ASP A 191 8.21 7.22 -14.56
C ASP A 191 6.78 7.82 -14.51
N GLN A 192 5.78 7.05 -14.95
CA GLN A 192 4.35 7.38 -14.82
C GLN A 192 3.73 6.90 -13.48
N GLU A 193 4.56 6.52 -12.50
CA GLU A 193 4.15 5.97 -11.20
C GLU A 193 3.27 4.70 -11.29
N GLY A 194 3.33 3.98 -12.41
CA GLY A 194 2.49 2.80 -12.66
C GLY A 194 2.82 1.58 -11.78
N THR A 195 3.94 1.62 -11.05
CA THR A 195 4.37 0.56 -10.10
C THR A 195 4.12 0.95 -8.64
N LEU A 196 3.76 2.20 -8.39
CA LEU A 196 3.51 2.76 -7.06
C LEU A 196 2.10 2.39 -6.60
N LEU A 197 1.97 1.22 -5.97
CA LEU A 197 0.68 0.66 -5.55
C LEU A 197 0.70 0.28 -4.07
N PRO A 198 -0.44 0.33 -3.37
CA PRO A 198 -0.53 -0.19 -2.00
C PRO A 198 -0.20 -1.68 -1.92
N TYR A 199 0.38 -2.11 -0.80
CA TYR A 199 0.71 -3.52 -0.56
C TYR A 199 -0.47 -4.48 -0.82
N PRO A 200 -1.71 -4.20 -0.39
CA PRO A 200 -2.85 -5.08 -0.66
C PRO A 200 -3.13 -5.28 -2.15
N VAL A 201 -2.85 -4.27 -2.98
CA VAL A 201 -2.99 -4.34 -4.44
C VAL A 201 -1.92 -5.26 -5.04
N HIS A 202 -0.65 -5.05 -4.68
CA HIS A 202 0.45 -5.93 -5.12
C HIS A 202 0.22 -7.38 -4.68
N LEU A 203 -0.21 -7.58 -3.43
CA LEU A 203 -0.46 -8.91 -2.88
C LEU A 203 -1.65 -9.58 -3.57
N CYS A 204 -2.77 -8.89 -3.77
CA CYS A 204 -3.93 -9.47 -4.46
C CYS A 204 -3.62 -9.84 -5.92
N ASN A 205 -2.84 -9.02 -6.62
CA ASN A 205 -2.36 -9.35 -7.96
C ASN A 205 -1.48 -10.62 -7.96
N THR A 206 -0.75 -10.85 -6.87
CA THR A 206 0.12 -12.02 -6.68
C THR A 206 -0.68 -13.29 -6.36
N VAL A 207 -1.63 -13.23 -5.43
CA VAL A 207 -2.30 -14.43 -4.88
C VAL A 207 -3.58 -14.81 -5.62
N LEU A 208 -4.31 -13.83 -6.17
CA LEU A 208 -5.57 -14.07 -6.89
C LEU A 208 -5.41 -14.02 -8.42
N GLY A 209 -4.30 -13.46 -8.92
CA GLY A 209 -3.99 -13.29 -10.33
C GLY A 209 -4.89 -12.26 -11.03
N SER A 210 -4.92 -12.30 -12.37
CA SER A 210 -5.67 -11.34 -13.21
C SER A 210 -7.18 -11.35 -12.99
N GLY A 211 -7.73 -12.47 -12.50
CA GLY A 211 -9.15 -12.60 -12.18
C GLY A 211 -9.64 -11.66 -11.08
N ALA A 212 -8.75 -11.26 -10.14
CA ALA A 212 -9.10 -10.42 -9.00
C ALA A 212 -9.69 -9.08 -9.43
N ARG A 213 -9.03 -8.43 -10.39
CA ARG A 213 -9.41 -7.12 -10.93
C ARG A 213 -10.73 -7.17 -11.69
N SER A 214 -10.94 -8.23 -12.48
CA SER A 214 -12.13 -8.37 -13.33
C SER A 214 -13.44 -8.42 -12.54
N ARG A 215 -13.39 -8.84 -11.28
CA ARG A 215 -14.55 -9.02 -10.41
C ARG A 215 -14.68 -7.95 -9.34
N LYS A 216 -13.71 -7.04 -9.22
CA LYS A 216 -13.69 -5.98 -8.22
C LYS A 216 -14.97 -5.14 -8.21
N ILE A 217 -15.39 -4.65 -9.38
CA ILE A 217 -16.63 -3.88 -9.52
C ILE A 217 -17.87 -4.66 -9.04
N LYS A 218 -17.94 -5.97 -9.33
CA LYS A 218 -19.08 -6.81 -8.89
C LYS A 218 -19.12 -6.98 -7.38
N VAL A 219 -17.96 -7.20 -6.76
CA VAL A 219 -17.84 -7.31 -5.29
C VAL A 219 -18.24 -5.99 -4.63
N MET A 220 -17.72 -4.86 -5.15
CA MET A 220 -18.08 -3.53 -4.66
C MET A 220 -19.58 -3.27 -4.77
N LYS A 221 -20.20 -3.58 -5.92
CA LYS A 221 -21.64 -3.40 -6.13
C LYS A 221 -22.50 -4.21 -5.16
N GLN A 222 -22.18 -5.50 -4.95
CA GLN A 222 -22.88 -6.33 -3.94
C GLN A 222 -22.77 -5.69 -2.54
N PHE A 223 -21.58 -5.25 -2.16
CA PHE A 223 -21.38 -4.63 -0.86
C PHE A 223 -22.12 -3.29 -0.72
N THR A 224 -22.12 -2.45 -1.76
CA THR A 224 -22.84 -1.17 -1.75
C THR A 224 -24.36 -1.36 -1.69
N ASP A 225 -24.91 -2.35 -2.40
CA ASP A 225 -26.36 -2.54 -2.51
C ASP A 225 -26.97 -3.24 -1.29
N ALA A 226 -26.29 -4.27 -0.76
CA ALA A 226 -26.86 -5.15 0.27
C ALA A 226 -26.02 -5.24 1.55
N ARG A 227 -24.84 -4.62 1.60
CA ARG A 227 -23.83 -4.82 2.68
C ARG A 227 -23.44 -6.28 2.87
N GLU A 228 -23.58 -7.09 1.82
CA GLU A 228 -23.21 -8.50 1.79
C GLU A 228 -21.77 -8.69 1.31
N LYS A 229 -21.11 -9.75 1.80
CA LYS A 229 -19.73 -10.10 1.46
C LYS A 229 -19.61 -11.48 0.79
N GLU A 230 -20.69 -12.05 0.25
CA GLU A 230 -20.67 -13.42 -0.29
C GLU A 230 -19.64 -13.61 -1.43
N LEU A 231 -19.63 -12.71 -2.41
CA LEU A 231 -18.63 -12.75 -3.49
C LEU A 231 -17.21 -12.53 -2.95
N LEU A 232 -17.05 -11.63 -1.99
CA LEU A 232 -15.78 -11.34 -1.34
C LEU A 232 -15.25 -12.57 -0.58
N ASN A 233 -16.11 -13.29 0.14
CA ASN A 233 -15.74 -14.47 0.91
C ASN A 233 -15.13 -15.54 0.01
N GLY A 234 -15.67 -15.76 -1.20
CA GLY A 234 -15.05 -16.67 -2.17
C GLY A 234 -13.63 -16.25 -2.61
N PHE A 235 -13.36 -14.94 -2.70
CA PHE A 235 -11.99 -14.45 -2.97
C PHE A 235 -11.08 -14.58 -1.75
N ILE A 236 -11.59 -14.35 -0.54
CA ILE A 236 -10.84 -14.55 0.70
C ILE A 236 -10.45 -16.03 0.86
N GLU A 237 -11.39 -16.95 0.65
CA GLU A 237 -11.13 -18.39 0.67
C GLU A 237 -10.04 -18.76 -0.34
N LYS A 238 -10.15 -18.27 -1.59
CA LYS A 238 -9.12 -18.51 -2.61
C LYS A 238 -7.76 -17.91 -2.22
N ALA A 239 -7.73 -16.71 -1.67
CA ALA A 239 -6.49 -16.05 -1.26
C ALA A 239 -5.80 -16.82 -0.13
N THR A 240 -6.55 -17.27 0.87
CA THR A 240 -6.04 -17.99 2.07
C THR A 240 -5.45 -19.37 1.77
N LEU A 241 -5.75 -19.95 0.60
CA LEU A 241 -5.08 -21.16 0.10
C LEU A 241 -3.66 -20.92 -0.38
N PHE A 242 -3.27 -19.66 -0.64
CA PHE A 242 -1.92 -19.34 -1.08
C PHE A 242 -0.92 -19.58 0.05
N GLN A 243 0.07 -20.45 -0.22
CA GLN A 243 1.19 -20.73 0.67
C GLN A 243 2.50 -20.38 -0.02
N PHE A 244 3.50 -20.03 0.78
CA PHE A 244 4.85 -19.72 0.34
C PHE A 244 5.84 -20.74 0.91
#